data_AF-A0A261FPJ1-F1
#
_entry.id   AF-A0A261FPJ1-F1
#
_cell.length_a   1.000
_cell.length_b   1.000
_cell.length_c   1.000
_cell.angle_alpha   90.00
_cell.angle_beta   90.00
_cell.angle_gamma   90.00
#
_symmetry.space_group_name_H-M   'P 1'
#
loop_
_entity.id
_entity.type
_entity.pdbx_description
1 polymer ?
#
loop_
_entity_poly.entity_id
_entity_poly.type
_entity_poly.pdbx_seq_one_letter_code
_entity_poly.pdbx_strand_id
1 'polypeptide(L)'
;MVTPRISYAHLLAKPNPKHVDSLLKFFENGRSQRGTGGFGVEIEHLPVHNGTDTAVSYYEPNGIEALLKRLAPYYDEEKEYWENGHLVGLGRPGVAVSLEPGGQVETSIGILKQPSDLVALYSKFRREADPILKDLGFRLVNYGYQPKSSFVDVPVNPKDRYDAMTDYLGRVGEFGPCMMRCSASTQVSIDYVDERDAIDKLRLGTVIGPILAYYFRNTPYFEGEINPYPLLRQRMWDFLDFQRTNVIPGLFDPRFGWEDYAIDVLSTPLMFADLTHTPEAVASGASPKELHRPAFRENAGEVYPDRELNPYEINHIISTHFNDVRLKNFIELRHWDSLPIERAERLTEIISSLFYIPENRDRLESYFDGIREEDVFEAKANIQAHGRESSPYGQPLEFWKEFLGLEGLLADIPGDPNHPDVFQE
;
A
#
# COMPACT_ATOMS: atom_id res chain seq x y z
N MET A 1 -28.99 16.59 22.49
CA MET A 1 -27.76 17.13 21.90
C MET A 1 -27.05 15.98 21.21
N VAL A 2 -26.70 16.11 19.94
CA VAL A 2 -25.83 15.13 19.28
C VAL A 2 -24.43 15.37 19.85
N THR A 3 -23.85 14.37 20.51
CA THR A 3 -22.47 14.45 21.01
C THR A 3 -21.53 14.70 19.83
N PRO A 4 -20.73 15.78 19.84
CA PRO A 4 -19.81 16.07 18.75
C PRO A 4 -18.80 14.93 18.58
N ARG A 5 -18.51 14.58 17.33
CA ARG A 5 -17.52 13.57 16.92
C ARG A 5 -16.15 14.25 16.81
N ILE A 6 -15.39 14.26 17.91
CA ILE A 6 -14.14 15.03 18.02
C ILE A 6 -12.90 14.29 17.49
N SER A 7 -12.98 12.97 17.26
CA SER A 7 -11.89 12.14 16.71
C SER A 7 -11.85 12.09 15.18
N TYR A 8 -12.68 12.89 14.50
CA TYR A 8 -12.75 12.94 13.04
C TYR A 8 -11.86 14.06 12.50
N ALA A 9 -11.24 13.84 11.35
CA ALA A 9 -10.44 14.87 10.68
C ALA A 9 -11.32 15.85 9.90
N HIS A 10 -10.70 16.95 9.44
CA HIS A 10 -11.30 17.91 8.52
C HIS A 10 -12.64 18.53 8.98
N LEU A 11 -12.80 18.82 10.28
CA LEU A 11 -14.07 19.29 10.90
C LEU A 11 -14.76 20.51 10.25
N LEU A 12 -14.05 21.29 9.42
CA LEU A 12 -14.59 22.46 8.72
C LEU A 12 -14.78 22.24 7.21
N ALA A 13 -14.29 21.13 6.67
CA ALA A 13 -14.49 20.78 5.27
C ALA A 13 -15.95 20.39 5.03
N LYS A 14 -16.44 20.70 3.83
CA LYS A 14 -17.78 20.36 3.39
C LYS A 14 -17.66 19.58 2.07
N PRO A 15 -17.69 18.25 2.09
CA PRO A 15 -17.63 17.48 0.86
C PRO A 15 -18.89 17.71 0.03
N ASN A 16 -18.76 17.59 -1.30
CA ASN A 16 -19.91 17.65 -2.19
C ASN A 16 -20.79 16.40 -1.96
N PRO A 17 -22.10 16.53 -1.65
CA PRO A 17 -22.97 15.38 -1.43
C PRO A 17 -23.00 14.37 -2.60
N LYS A 18 -22.90 14.84 -3.85
CA LYS A 18 -22.87 13.96 -5.03
C LYS A 18 -21.58 13.14 -5.12
N HIS A 19 -20.47 13.69 -4.60
CA HIS A 19 -19.20 12.97 -4.51
C HIS A 19 -19.27 11.92 -3.40
N VAL A 20 -19.90 12.23 -2.26
CA VAL A 20 -20.16 11.27 -1.19
C VAL A 20 -21.00 10.10 -1.71
N ASP A 21 -22.11 10.38 -2.40
CA ASP A 21 -22.95 9.35 -3.03
C ASP A 21 -22.16 8.46 -4.01
N SER A 22 -21.18 9.03 -4.71
CA SER A 22 -20.33 8.29 -5.64
C SER A 22 -19.42 7.28 -4.92
N LEU A 23 -18.83 7.68 -3.78
CA LEU A 23 -18.03 6.78 -2.94
C LEU A 23 -18.87 5.71 -2.25
N LEU A 24 -20.06 6.06 -1.76
CA LEU A 24 -20.98 5.08 -1.17
C LEU A 24 -21.37 3.99 -2.17
N LYS A 25 -21.72 4.38 -3.41
CA LYS A 25 -21.98 3.41 -4.49
C LYS A 25 -20.75 2.57 -4.81
N PHE A 26 -19.57 3.17 -4.82
CA PHE A 26 -18.31 2.46 -5.06
C PHE A 26 -18.05 1.38 -4.00
N PHE A 27 -18.25 1.67 -2.71
CA PHE A 27 -18.12 0.70 -1.63
C PHE A 27 -19.20 -0.39 -1.69
N GLU A 28 -20.45 -0.02 -1.94
CA GLU A 28 -21.57 -0.95 -2.07
C GLU A 28 -21.38 -1.95 -3.24
N ASN A 29 -20.79 -1.49 -4.34
CA ASN A 29 -20.45 -2.32 -5.51
C ASN A 29 -19.26 -3.25 -5.27
N GLY A 30 -18.45 -3.00 -4.24
CA GLY A 30 -17.33 -3.85 -3.83
C GLY A 30 -17.72 -5.10 -3.06
N ARG A 31 -18.99 -5.22 -2.66
CA ARG A 31 -19.45 -6.36 -1.86
C ARG A 31 -19.29 -7.68 -2.63
N SER A 32 -18.66 -8.64 -1.96
CA SER A 32 -18.63 -10.03 -2.37
C SER A 32 -19.79 -10.82 -1.75
N GLN A 33 -20.13 -11.95 -2.36
CA GLN A 33 -21.03 -12.90 -1.73
C GLN A 33 -20.32 -13.59 -0.55
N ARG A 34 -21.06 -13.88 0.51
CA ARG A 34 -20.50 -14.58 1.67
C ARG A 34 -19.95 -15.95 1.26
N GLY A 35 -18.69 -16.20 1.59
CA GLY A 35 -17.99 -17.44 1.23
C GLY A 35 -17.36 -17.46 -0.16
N THR A 36 -17.46 -16.37 -0.95
CA THR A 36 -16.81 -16.30 -2.28
C THR A 36 -15.57 -15.41 -2.32
N GLY A 37 -15.20 -14.84 -1.16
CA GLY A 37 -14.08 -13.92 -1.02
C GLY A 37 -12.77 -14.52 -1.51
N GLY A 38 -11.91 -13.68 -2.08
CA GLY A 38 -10.57 -14.02 -2.50
C GLY A 38 -9.52 -13.13 -1.85
N PHE A 39 -8.32 -13.18 -2.41
CA PHE A 39 -7.20 -12.34 -2.03
C PHE A 39 -6.65 -11.61 -3.24
N GLY A 40 -6.33 -10.33 -3.09
CA GLY A 40 -5.34 -9.66 -3.94
C GLY A 40 -4.01 -9.67 -3.22
N VAL A 41 -2.91 -9.94 -3.92
CA VAL A 41 -1.56 -9.85 -3.34
C VAL A 41 -0.70 -9.00 -4.27
N GLU A 42 -0.08 -7.97 -3.70
CA GLU A 42 0.85 -7.10 -4.41
C GLU A 42 2.23 -7.25 -3.76
N ILE A 43 3.27 -7.42 -4.58
CA ILE A 43 4.65 -7.54 -4.13
C ILE A 43 5.49 -6.56 -4.95
N GLU A 44 6.04 -5.56 -4.28
CA GLU A 44 7.02 -4.63 -4.85
C GLU A 44 8.42 -5.20 -4.69
N HIS A 45 9.26 -5.03 -5.71
CA HIS A 45 10.64 -5.48 -5.71
C HIS A 45 11.57 -4.31 -5.93
N LEU A 46 12.74 -4.36 -5.29
CA LEU A 46 13.79 -3.36 -5.47
C LEU A 46 14.78 -3.86 -6.54
N PRO A 47 14.89 -3.17 -7.70
CA PRO A 47 15.90 -3.49 -8.69
C PRO A 47 17.28 -3.00 -8.21
N VAL A 48 18.25 -3.91 -8.11
CA VAL A 48 19.61 -3.60 -7.65
C VAL A 48 20.67 -4.21 -8.57
N HIS A 49 21.73 -3.45 -8.85
CA HIS A 49 22.84 -3.89 -9.67
C HIS A 49 23.60 -5.07 -9.03
N ASN A 50 23.98 -6.07 -9.83
CA ASN A 50 24.68 -7.25 -9.30
C ASN A 50 26.09 -6.97 -8.76
N GLY A 51 26.76 -5.91 -9.24
CA GLY A 51 28.13 -5.59 -8.85
C GLY A 51 28.29 -4.63 -7.67
N THR A 52 27.24 -3.86 -7.34
CA THR A 52 27.32 -2.73 -6.41
C THR A 52 26.17 -2.67 -5.41
N ASP A 53 25.10 -3.42 -5.64
CA ASP A 53 23.85 -3.40 -4.86
C ASP A 53 23.16 -2.03 -4.80
N THR A 54 23.58 -1.10 -5.66
CA THR A 54 22.92 0.20 -5.85
C THR A 54 21.64 0.03 -6.65
N ALA A 55 20.68 0.93 -6.44
CA ALA A 55 19.43 0.97 -7.16
C ALA A 55 19.66 1.11 -8.68
N VAL A 56 18.85 0.39 -9.46
CA VAL A 56 18.80 0.50 -10.93
C VAL A 56 17.80 1.60 -11.28
N SER A 57 18.20 2.52 -12.15
CA SER A 57 17.32 3.62 -12.57
C SER A 57 16.41 3.23 -13.74
N TYR A 58 15.36 4.02 -13.96
CA TYR A 58 14.48 3.81 -15.11
C TYR A 58 15.17 4.05 -16.45
N TYR A 59 15.94 5.14 -16.53
CA TYR A 59 16.46 5.71 -17.79
C TYR A 59 17.83 5.18 -18.22
N GLU A 60 18.52 4.41 -17.39
CA GLU A 60 19.82 3.86 -17.79
C GLU A 60 19.68 2.82 -18.92
N PRO A 61 20.72 2.63 -19.76
CA PRO A 61 20.62 1.79 -20.97
C PRO A 61 20.14 0.35 -20.74
N ASN A 62 20.53 -0.25 -19.61
CA ASN A 62 20.10 -1.59 -19.20
C ASN A 62 19.16 -1.53 -17.98
N GLY A 63 18.38 -0.46 -17.86
CA GLY A 63 17.55 -0.16 -16.70
C GLY A 63 16.16 -0.77 -16.73
N ILE A 64 15.25 -0.18 -15.96
CA ILE A 64 13.89 -0.70 -15.78
C ILE A 64 13.08 -0.63 -17.08
N GLU A 65 13.23 0.42 -17.89
CA GLU A 65 12.54 0.47 -19.19
C GLU A 65 12.98 -0.68 -20.12
N ALA A 66 14.28 -1.00 -20.11
CA ALA A 66 14.82 -2.11 -20.89
C ALA A 66 14.27 -3.46 -20.41
N LEU A 67 14.13 -3.64 -19.09
CA LEU A 67 13.45 -4.80 -18.50
C LEU A 67 12.00 -4.89 -18.97
N LEU A 68 11.23 -3.81 -18.86
CA LEU A 68 9.82 -3.82 -19.28
C LEU A 68 9.68 -4.13 -20.77
N LYS A 69 10.49 -3.51 -21.65
CA LYS A 69 10.46 -3.78 -23.09
C LYS A 69 10.82 -5.23 -23.42
N ARG A 70 11.71 -5.87 -22.66
CA ARG A 70 12.05 -7.29 -22.84
C ARG A 70 11.03 -8.25 -22.23
N LEU A 71 10.27 -7.80 -21.23
CA LEU A 71 9.14 -8.54 -20.65
C LEU A 71 7.88 -8.46 -21.52
N ALA A 72 7.66 -7.33 -22.22
CA ALA A 72 6.46 -7.06 -23.01
C ALA A 72 5.98 -8.23 -23.90
N PRO A 73 6.87 -9.00 -24.58
CA PRO A 73 6.44 -10.15 -25.38
C PRO A 73 5.74 -11.29 -24.62
N TYR A 74 5.81 -11.33 -23.28
CA TYR A 74 5.11 -12.30 -22.44
C TYR A 74 3.74 -11.82 -21.93
N TYR A 75 3.36 -10.58 -22.27
CA TYR A 75 2.16 -9.88 -21.81
C TYR A 75 1.25 -9.52 -22.98
N ASP A 76 0.05 -9.04 -22.67
CA ASP A 76 -0.93 -8.66 -23.68
C ASP A 76 -0.61 -7.25 -24.19
N GLU A 77 -0.42 -7.10 -25.51
CA GLU A 77 -0.07 -5.81 -26.14
C GLU A 77 -1.11 -4.72 -25.84
N GLU A 78 -2.39 -5.07 -25.75
CA GLU A 78 -3.46 -4.11 -25.44
C GLU A 78 -3.50 -3.67 -23.96
N LYS A 79 -2.68 -4.27 -23.10
CA LYS A 79 -2.54 -3.93 -21.68
C LYS A 79 -1.15 -3.43 -21.34
N GLU A 80 -0.42 -2.92 -22.33
CA GLU A 80 0.75 -2.10 -22.08
C GLU A 80 0.32 -0.71 -21.60
N TYR A 81 1.00 -0.22 -20.57
CA TYR A 81 0.77 1.12 -20.03
C TYR A 81 1.91 2.02 -20.47
N TRP A 82 1.58 3.02 -21.27
CA TRP A 82 2.53 3.98 -21.83
C TRP A 82 2.25 5.38 -21.29
N GLU A 83 3.30 6.07 -20.85
CA GLU A 83 3.23 7.45 -20.40
C GLU A 83 4.37 8.24 -21.04
N ASN A 84 4.07 9.37 -21.70
CA ASN A 84 5.07 10.20 -22.36
C ASN A 84 6.01 9.45 -23.35
N GLY A 85 5.51 8.41 -24.02
CA GLY A 85 6.28 7.59 -24.95
C GLY A 85 7.17 6.52 -24.29
N HIS A 86 7.01 6.32 -22.98
CA HIS A 86 7.76 5.38 -22.17
C HIS A 86 6.86 4.27 -21.63
N LEU A 87 7.34 3.02 -21.68
CA LEU A 87 6.61 1.87 -21.16
C LEU A 87 6.76 1.81 -19.64
N VAL A 88 5.66 1.88 -18.91
CA VAL A 88 5.65 1.99 -17.44
C VAL A 88 4.84 0.89 -16.75
N GLY A 89 4.23 -0.01 -17.51
CA GLY A 89 3.52 -1.16 -16.97
C GLY A 89 3.10 -2.16 -18.04
N LEU A 90 2.78 -3.36 -17.59
CA LEU A 90 2.37 -4.49 -18.43
C LEU A 90 1.22 -5.22 -17.75
N GLY A 91 0.28 -5.78 -18.51
CA GLY A 91 -0.85 -6.53 -17.98
C GLY A 91 -1.11 -7.81 -18.76
N ARG A 92 -1.54 -8.86 -18.06
CA ARG A 92 -2.13 -10.06 -18.64
C ARG A 92 -3.09 -10.70 -17.63
N PRO A 93 -3.91 -11.70 -17.99
CA PRO A 93 -4.74 -12.38 -17.01
C PRO A 93 -3.90 -12.95 -15.86
N GLY A 94 -4.27 -12.61 -14.63
CA GLY A 94 -3.66 -13.12 -13.41
C GLY A 94 -2.42 -12.39 -12.90
N VAL A 95 -1.79 -11.50 -13.70
CA VAL A 95 -0.67 -10.67 -13.22
C VAL A 95 -0.56 -9.36 -13.99
N ALA A 96 -0.44 -8.26 -13.25
CA ALA A 96 -0.02 -6.97 -13.77
C ALA A 96 1.36 -6.61 -13.21
N VAL A 97 2.15 -5.90 -14.00
CA VAL A 97 3.42 -5.30 -13.60
C VAL A 97 3.29 -3.79 -13.72
N SER A 98 3.55 -3.09 -12.63
CA SER A 98 3.51 -1.64 -12.52
C SER A 98 4.82 -1.14 -11.91
N LEU A 99 5.03 0.17 -11.98
CA LEU A 99 6.18 0.82 -11.35
C LEU A 99 5.73 1.79 -10.27
N GLU A 100 6.38 1.68 -9.11
CA GLU A 100 6.38 2.68 -8.03
C GLU A 100 7.35 3.84 -8.35
N PRO A 101 7.32 4.98 -7.62
CA PRO A 101 7.99 6.20 -8.04
C PRO A 101 9.48 6.05 -8.36
N GLY A 102 10.24 5.35 -7.51
CA GLY A 102 11.68 5.11 -7.70
C GLY A 102 12.01 4.04 -8.73
N GLY A 103 11.01 3.45 -9.38
CA GLY A 103 11.19 2.36 -10.32
C GLY A 103 11.17 0.96 -9.69
N GLN A 104 10.71 0.85 -8.44
CA GLN A 104 10.40 -0.45 -7.84
C GLN A 104 9.38 -1.18 -8.72
N VAL A 105 9.63 -2.46 -8.95
CA VAL A 105 8.81 -3.28 -9.85
C VAL A 105 7.76 -3.99 -9.02
N GLU A 106 6.51 -3.56 -9.15
CA GLU A 106 5.39 -4.20 -8.49
C GLU A 106 4.81 -5.30 -9.36
N THR A 107 4.49 -6.43 -8.73
CA THR A 107 3.64 -7.46 -9.31
C THR A 107 2.32 -7.51 -8.56
N SER A 108 1.25 -7.08 -9.21
CA SER A 108 -0.11 -7.21 -8.70
C SER A 108 -0.69 -8.55 -9.18
N ILE A 109 -0.82 -9.50 -8.26
CA ILE A 109 -1.33 -10.84 -8.55
C ILE A 109 -2.85 -10.80 -8.57
N GLY A 110 -3.44 -11.43 -9.58
CA GLY A 110 -4.90 -11.51 -9.73
C GLY A 110 -5.58 -12.19 -8.54
N ILE A 111 -6.92 -12.18 -8.53
CA ILE A 111 -7.71 -12.66 -7.40
C ILE A 111 -7.45 -14.15 -7.14
N LEU A 112 -6.79 -14.44 -6.02
CA LEU A 112 -6.52 -15.78 -5.53
C LEU A 112 -7.76 -16.36 -4.84
N LYS A 113 -7.95 -17.68 -4.94
CA LYS A 113 -8.99 -18.40 -4.18
C LYS A 113 -8.41 -19.15 -3.00
N GLN A 114 -7.15 -19.54 -3.08
CA GLN A 114 -6.39 -20.11 -1.96
C GLN A 114 -5.03 -19.40 -1.87
N PRO A 115 -4.46 -19.23 -0.68
CA PRO A 115 -3.11 -18.66 -0.53
C PRO A 115 -2.06 -19.37 -1.40
N SER A 116 -2.18 -20.68 -1.55
CA SER A 116 -1.26 -21.52 -2.35
C SER A 116 -1.28 -21.24 -3.85
N ASP A 117 -2.31 -20.56 -4.37
CA ASP A 117 -2.35 -20.12 -5.76
C ASP A 117 -1.26 -19.06 -6.05
N LEU A 118 -0.80 -18.34 -5.01
CA LEU A 118 0.17 -17.24 -5.11
C LEU A 118 1.50 -17.69 -5.73
N VAL A 119 2.06 -18.78 -5.22
CA VAL A 119 3.40 -19.27 -5.62
C VAL A 119 3.44 -19.59 -7.10
N ALA A 120 2.39 -20.23 -7.63
CA ALA A 120 2.34 -20.65 -9.02
C ALA A 120 2.31 -19.46 -9.99
N LEU A 121 1.50 -18.43 -9.70
CA LEU A 121 1.38 -17.22 -10.50
C LEU A 121 2.66 -16.38 -10.44
N TYR A 122 3.18 -16.15 -9.23
CA TYR A 122 4.42 -15.39 -9.04
C TYR A 122 5.64 -16.08 -9.67
N SER A 123 5.76 -17.40 -9.53
CA SER A 123 6.85 -18.17 -10.15
C SER A 123 6.85 -18.08 -11.67
N LYS A 124 5.67 -17.88 -12.30
CA LYS A 124 5.60 -17.64 -13.75
C LYS A 124 6.26 -16.33 -14.14
N PHE A 125 5.97 -15.25 -13.42
CA PHE A 125 6.64 -13.97 -13.61
C PHE A 125 8.16 -14.10 -13.45
N ARG A 126 8.63 -14.74 -12.37
CA ARG A 126 10.08 -14.92 -12.12
C ARG A 126 10.78 -15.73 -13.21
N ARG A 127 10.16 -16.80 -13.73
CA ARG A 127 10.72 -17.57 -14.86
C ARG A 127 10.93 -16.74 -16.13
N GLU A 128 10.12 -15.71 -16.34
CA GLU A 128 10.22 -14.80 -17.49
C GLU A 128 11.21 -13.67 -17.21
N ALA A 129 11.18 -13.08 -16.01
CA ALA A 129 12.00 -11.95 -15.62
C ALA A 129 13.46 -12.33 -15.31
N ASP A 130 13.72 -13.41 -14.57
CA ASP A 130 15.07 -13.73 -14.05
C ASP A 130 16.13 -13.90 -15.16
N PRO A 131 15.86 -14.56 -16.32
CA PRO A 131 16.82 -14.60 -17.43
C PRO A 131 17.12 -13.23 -18.03
N ILE A 132 16.10 -12.36 -18.14
CA ILE A 132 16.24 -11.00 -18.66
C ILE A 132 17.08 -10.15 -17.70
N LEU A 133 16.77 -10.21 -16.41
CA LEU A 133 17.49 -9.53 -15.33
C LEU A 133 18.97 -9.91 -15.33
N LYS A 134 19.27 -11.21 -15.47
CA LYS A 134 20.64 -11.72 -15.59
C LYS A 134 21.40 -11.10 -16.76
N ASP A 135 20.76 -11.01 -17.94
CA ASP A 135 21.36 -10.40 -19.13
C ASP A 135 21.56 -8.89 -18.99
N LEU A 136 20.64 -8.20 -18.29
CA LEU A 136 20.71 -6.75 -18.04
C LEU A 136 21.72 -6.40 -16.93
N GLY A 137 22.13 -7.36 -16.10
CA GLY A 137 23.17 -7.19 -15.09
C GLY A 137 22.65 -6.73 -13.71
N PHE A 138 21.37 -6.92 -13.43
CA PHE A 138 20.77 -6.59 -12.14
C PHE A 138 19.80 -7.68 -11.67
N ARG A 139 19.28 -7.55 -10.45
CA ARG A 139 18.32 -8.50 -9.85
C ARG A 139 17.21 -7.76 -9.11
N LEU A 140 16.12 -8.48 -8.83
CA LEU A 140 15.03 -8.02 -7.98
C LEU A 140 15.23 -8.58 -6.57
N VAL A 141 15.26 -7.71 -5.57
CA VAL A 141 15.35 -8.11 -4.15
C VAL A 141 14.07 -7.76 -3.40
N ASN A 142 13.79 -8.54 -2.36
CA ASN A 142 12.66 -8.37 -1.46
C ASN A 142 13.18 -7.85 -0.13
N TYR A 143 13.33 -6.54 -0.02
CA TYR A 143 13.54 -5.82 1.23
C TYR A 143 12.55 -4.66 1.32
N GLY A 144 12.23 -4.19 2.52
CA GLY A 144 11.35 -3.03 2.68
C GLY A 144 11.98 -1.69 2.31
N TYR A 145 13.31 -1.63 2.13
CA TYR A 145 14.05 -0.44 1.70
C TYR A 145 15.31 -0.78 0.90
N GLN A 146 15.75 0.15 0.04
CA GLN A 146 16.98 0.00 -0.77
C GLN A 146 18.20 -0.32 0.10
N PRO A 147 19.00 -1.35 -0.26
CA PRO A 147 20.09 -1.81 0.59
C PRO A 147 21.31 -0.88 0.58
N LYS A 148 21.55 -0.16 -0.51
CA LYS A 148 22.77 0.66 -0.68
C LYS A 148 22.51 2.12 -1.02
N SER A 149 21.55 2.39 -1.89
CA SER A 149 21.26 3.75 -2.36
C SER A 149 20.45 4.55 -1.35
N SER A 150 20.70 5.85 -1.31
CA SER A 150 19.85 6.84 -0.63
C SER A 150 18.75 7.33 -1.58
N PHE A 151 17.66 7.89 -1.04
CA PHE A 151 16.59 8.50 -1.85
C PHE A 151 17.09 9.60 -2.82
N VAL A 152 18.25 10.21 -2.53
CA VAL A 152 18.84 11.24 -3.41
C VAL A 152 19.45 10.64 -4.68
N ASP A 153 19.84 9.36 -4.63
CA ASP A 153 20.47 8.65 -5.74
C ASP A 153 19.43 8.07 -6.73
N VAL A 154 18.17 7.99 -6.30
CA VAL A 154 17.09 7.34 -7.06
C VAL A 154 16.14 8.39 -7.65
N PRO A 155 16.22 8.68 -8.96
CA PRO A 155 15.27 9.58 -9.62
C PRO A 155 13.90 8.91 -9.75
N VAL A 156 12.84 9.71 -9.87
CA VAL A 156 11.50 9.19 -10.18
C VAL A 156 11.41 8.75 -11.65
N ASN A 157 10.54 7.79 -11.93
CA ASN A 157 10.24 7.33 -13.29
C ASN A 157 9.37 8.36 -14.06
N PRO A 158 9.11 8.16 -15.38
CA PRO A 158 8.49 9.17 -16.25
C PRO A 158 7.02 9.54 -15.97
N LYS A 159 6.40 8.98 -14.93
CA LYS A 159 4.97 9.19 -14.66
C LYS A 159 4.74 10.56 -14.02
N ASP A 160 3.93 11.41 -14.66
CA ASP A 160 3.75 12.84 -14.29
C ASP A 160 3.27 13.01 -12.84
N ARG A 161 2.46 12.05 -12.37
CA ARG A 161 1.98 12.03 -10.98
C ARG A 161 3.10 12.01 -9.95
N TYR A 162 4.25 11.41 -10.25
CA TYR A 162 5.34 11.28 -9.28
C TYR A 162 6.16 12.56 -9.10
N ASP A 163 6.17 13.45 -10.09
CA ASP A 163 6.69 14.80 -9.91
C ASP A 163 5.81 15.59 -8.92
N ALA A 164 4.49 15.49 -9.09
CA ALA A 164 3.55 16.15 -8.19
C ALA A 164 3.60 15.58 -6.75
N MET A 165 3.69 14.25 -6.62
CA MET A 165 3.90 13.60 -5.33
C MET A 165 5.24 13.99 -4.70
N THR A 166 6.31 14.13 -5.49
CA THR A 166 7.63 14.56 -5.00
C THR A 166 7.57 15.98 -4.43
N ASP A 167 6.93 16.93 -5.12
CA ASP A 167 6.79 18.30 -4.62
C ASP A 167 5.94 18.36 -3.34
N TYR A 168 4.89 17.53 -3.23
CA TYR A 168 4.06 17.47 -2.03
C TYR A 168 4.77 16.78 -0.86
N LEU A 169 5.12 15.50 -1.01
CA LEU A 169 5.66 14.67 0.06
C LEU A 169 7.07 15.11 0.48
N GLY A 170 7.83 15.73 -0.44
CA GLY A 170 9.10 16.36 -0.12
C GLY A 170 9.00 17.61 0.77
N ARG A 171 7.79 18.15 0.98
CA ARG A 171 7.56 19.36 1.79
C ARG A 171 6.80 19.12 3.09
N VAL A 172 5.99 18.07 3.16
CA VAL A 172 5.01 17.88 4.26
C VAL A 172 5.41 16.82 5.30
N GLY A 173 6.37 15.95 5.00
CA GLY A 173 6.75 14.83 5.87
C GLY A 173 8.26 14.60 5.98
N GLU A 174 8.66 13.78 6.96
CA GLU A 174 10.07 13.44 7.24
C GLU A 174 10.64 12.47 6.17
N PHE A 175 9.81 11.55 5.67
CA PHE A 175 10.24 10.41 4.86
C PHE A 175 9.63 10.37 3.45
N GLY A 176 9.04 11.46 2.96
CA GLY A 176 8.33 11.49 1.67
C GLY A 176 9.13 10.93 0.49
N PRO A 177 10.28 11.53 0.15
CA PRO A 177 11.15 11.02 -0.89
C PRO A 177 11.68 9.61 -0.61
N CYS A 178 11.99 9.28 0.65
CA CYS A 178 12.45 7.96 1.07
C CYS A 178 11.43 6.87 0.74
N MET A 179 10.19 7.06 1.19
CA MET A 179 9.07 6.15 0.93
C MET A 179 8.88 5.98 -0.57
N MET A 180 8.74 7.08 -1.31
CA MET A 180 8.44 7.04 -2.73
C MET A 180 9.51 6.31 -3.55
N ARG A 181 10.78 6.60 -3.26
CA ARG A 181 11.89 6.24 -4.17
C ARG A 181 12.61 4.96 -3.77
N CYS A 182 12.52 4.56 -2.51
CA CYS A 182 13.38 3.51 -1.98
C CYS A 182 12.66 2.46 -1.14
N SER A 183 11.39 2.65 -0.77
CA SER A 183 10.64 1.61 -0.07
C SER A 183 10.03 0.59 -1.04
N ALA A 184 9.82 -0.63 -0.55
CA ALA A 184 9.03 -1.65 -1.23
C ALA A 184 8.16 -2.42 -0.22
N SER A 185 7.01 -2.92 -0.66
CA SER A 185 6.02 -3.55 0.21
C SER A 185 5.48 -4.89 -0.28
N THR A 186 4.84 -5.61 0.65
CA THR A 186 3.89 -6.67 0.33
C THR A 186 2.53 -6.26 0.90
N GLN A 187 1.49 -6.31 0.09
CA GLN A 187 0.15 -5.89 0.46
C GLN A 187 -0.82 -7.04 0.21
N VAL A 188 -1.79 -7.21 1.11
CA VAL A 188 -2.85 -8.22 0.97
C VAL A 188 -4.19 -7.52 0.99
N SER A 189 -4.98 -7.76 -0.05
CA SER A 189 -6.34 -7.27 -0.18
C SER A 189 -7.36 -8.38 0.10
N ILE A 190 -8.40 -8.06 0.85
CA ILE A 190 -9.50 -8.97 1.21
C ILE A 190 -10.85 -8.34 0.88
N ASP A 191 -11.84 -9.18 0.60
CA ASP A 191 -13.20 -8.77 0.30
C ASP A 191 -14.01 -8.53 1.57
N TYR A 192 -15.11 -7.79 1.44
CA TYR A 192 -16.16 -7.65 2.45
C TYR A 192 -17.53 -7.93 1.85
N VAL A 193 -18.52 -8.24 2.71
CA VAL A 193 -19.87 -8.64 2.25
C VAL A 193 -20.94 -7.56 2.48
N ASP A 194 -20.71 -6.63 3.40
CA ASP A 194 -21.57 -5.49 3.71
C ASP A 194 -20.76 -4.41 4.47
N GLU A 195 -21.40 -3.30 4.80
CA GLU A 195 -20.77 -2.17 5.52
C GLU A 195 -20.22 -2.59 6.88
N ARG A 196 -21.02 -3.32 7.68
CA ARG A 196 -20.60 -3.74 9.01
C ARG A 196 -19.37 -4.64 8.92
N ASP A 197 -19.42 -5.63 8.03
CA ASP A 197 -18.29 -6.53 7.78
C ASP A 197 -17.03 -5.76 7.37
N ALA A 198 -17.18 -4.73 6.54
CA ALA A 198 -16.07 -3.90 6.09
C ALA A 198 -15.45 -3.10 7.24
N ILE A 199 -16.27 -2.38 8.02
CA ILE A 199 -15.78 -1.56 9.14
C ILE A 199 -15.15 -2.42 10.23
N ASP A 200 -15.73 -3.58 10.56
CA ASP A 200 -15.17 -4.49 11.55
C ASP A 200 -13.81 -5.05 11.09
N LYS A 201 -13.66 -5.38 9.79
CA LYS A 201 -12.36 -5.76 9.20
C LYS A 201 -11.34 -4.62 9.22
N LEU A 202 -11.75 -3.38 8.93
CA LEU A 202 -10.87 -2.21 9.04
C LEU A 202 -10.34 -2.02 10.46
N ARG A 203 -11.22 -2.10 11.46
CA ARG A 203 -10.84 -2.01 12.89
C ARG A 203 -9.86 -3.11 13.26
N LEU A 204 -10.21 -4.37 13.00
CA LEU A 204 -9.35 -5.50 13.35
C LEU A 204 -8.00 -5.44 12.65
N GLY A 205 -7.98 -5.16 11.35
CA GLY A 205 -6.73 -5.02 10.59
C GLY A 205 -5.84 -3.89 11.09
N THR A 206 -6.44 -2.79 11.55
CA THR A 206 -5.72 -1.66 12.15
C THR A 206 -5.12 -2.04 13.52
N VAL A 207 -5.85 -2.81 14.32
CA VAL A 207 -5.40 -3.24 15.66
C VAL A 207 -4.29 -4.30 15.59
N ILE A 208 -4.43 -5.33 14.77
CA ILE A 208 -3.42 -6.40 14.69
C ILE A 208 -2.24 -6.01 13.79
N GLY A 209 -2.42 -5.00 12.94
CA GLY A 209 -1.49 -4.53 11.94
C GLY A 209 -0.06 -4.31 12.45
N PRO A 210 0.15 -3.51 13.51
CA PRO A 210 1.48 -3.24 14.07
C PRO A 210 2.22 -4.51 14.53
N ILE A 211 1.50 -5.47 15.10
CA ILE A 211 2.05 -6.75 15.55
C ILE A 211 2.49 -7.59 14.34
N LEU A 212 1.62 -7.70 13.32
CA LEU A 212 1.96 -8.44 12.10
C LEU A 212 3.11 -7.77 11.35
N ALA A 213 3.13 -6.43 11.29
CA ALA A 213 4.22 -5.65 10.71
C ALA A 213 5.56 -6.02 11.37
N TYR A 214 5.59 -6.13 12.70
CA TYR A 214 6.78 -6.50 13.44
C TYR A 214 7.30 -7.90 13.07
N TYR A 215 6.43 -8.89 12.96
CA TYR A 215 6.81 -10.26 12.62
C TYR A 215 7.21 -10.46 11.16
N PHE A 216 6.68 -9.63 10.26
CA PHE A 216 6.97 -9.66 8.82
C PHE A 216 7.92 -8.55 8.37
N ARG A 217 8.58 -7.86 9.30
CA ARG A 217 9.63 -6.90 8.96
C ARG A 217 10.76 -7.56 8.18
N ASN A 218 11.29 -6.83 7.21
CA ASN A 218 12.30 -7.31 6.28
C ASN A 218 13.11 -6.14 5.70
N THR A 219 13.58 -5.24 6.58
CA THR A 219 14.32 -4.05 6.18
C THR A 219 15.65 -3.97 6.94
N PRO A 220 16.70 -4.64 6.45
CA PRO A 220 18.02 -4.65 7.10
C PRO A 220 18.77 -3.32 6.98
N TYR A 221 18.45 -2.50 5.98
CA TYR A 221 19.17 -1.27 5.67
C TYR A 221 18.24 -0.06 5.58
N PHE A 222 18.79 1.13 5.81
CA PHE A 222 18.14 2.40 5.59
C PHE A 222 19.17 3.44 5.17
N GLU A 223 18.92 4.13 4.05
CA GLU A 223 19.79 5.21 3.54
C GLU A 223 21.28 4.80 3.41
N GLY A 224 21.51 3.55 2.99
CA GLY A 224 22.84 2.99 2.76
C GLY A 224 23.57 2.46 4.01
N GLU A 225 22.95 2.56 5.18
CA GLU A 225 23.47 2.08 6.47
C GLU A 225 22.56 0.99 7.07
N ILE A 226 23.00 0.36 8.17
CA ILE A 226 22.16 -0.58 8.92
C ILE A 226 20.91 0.15 9.44
N ASN A 227 19.74 -0.45 9.25
CA ASN A 227 18.47 0.12 9.69
C ASN A 227 18.46 0.32 11.22
N PRO A 228 18.31 1.57 11.72
CA PRO A 228 18.30 1.84 13.16
C PRO A 228 16.92 1.67 13.82
N TYR A 229 15.87 1.37 13.05
CA TYR A 229 14.50 1.31 13.52
C TYR A 229 13.99 -0.14 13.63
N PRO A 230 13.33 -0.51 14.75
CA PRO A 230 12.68 -1.81 14.87
C PRO A 230 11.62 -2.05 13.79
N LEU A 231 10.91 -1.00 13.38
CA LEU A 231 9.84 -1.08 12.39
C LEU A 231 9.84 0.15 11.46
N LEU A 232 10.86 0.23 10.59
CA LEU A 232 11.09 1.39 9.72
C LEU A 232 9.88 1.75 8.85
N ARG A 233 9.18 0.78 8.25
CA ARG A 233 8.00 1.08 7.44
C ARG A 233 6.93 1.82 8.23
N GLN A 234 6.61 1.37 9.44
CA GLN A 234 5.67 2.08 10.31
C GLN A 234 6.19 3.49 10.62
N ARG A 235 7.48 3.63 10.97
CA ARG A 235 8.11 4.93 11.22
C ARG A 235 7.97 5.87 10.02
N MET A 236 8.13 5.41 8.79
CA MET A 236 7.94 6.24 7.60
C MET A 236 6.50 6.71 7.45
N TRP A 237 5.52 5.81 7.56
CA TRP A 237 4.10 6.12 7.41
C TRP A 237 3.54 7.01 8.53
N ASP A 238 4.05 6.88 9.76
CA ASP A 238 3.68 7.71 10.91
C ASP A 238 4.08 9.19 10.72
N PHE A 239 5.11 9.48 9.93
CA PHE A 239 5.68 10.83 9.74
C PHE A 239 5.60 11.33 8.29
N LEU A 240 4.69 10.76 7.49
CA LEU A 240 4.52 11.13 6.08
C LEU A 240 3.50 12.27 5.89
N ASP A 241 2.22 12.01 6.11
CA ASP A 241 1.13 12.99 6.09
C ASP A 241 -0.05 12.44 6.88
N PHE A 242 -0.20 12.89 8.14
CA PHE A 242 -1.20 12.36 9.07
C PHE A 242 -2.65 12.52 8.60
N GLN A 243 -2.92 13.33 7.58
CA GLN A 243 -4.26 13.49 7.00
C GLN A 243 -4.68 12.27 6.16
N ARG A 244 -3.72 11.46 5.71
CA ARG A 244 -3.97 10.36 4.78
C ARG A 244 -3.24 9.07 5.15
N THR A 245 -2.47 9.05 6.24
CA THR A 245 -1.74 7.87 6.71
C THR A 245 -2.24 7.45 8.09
N ASN A 246 -1.70 6.36 8.64
CA ASN A 246 -1.99 5.91 10.00
C ASN A 246 -3.43 5.39 10.18
N VAL A 247 -3.90 5.33 11.42
CA VAL A 247 -5.27 5.00 11.81
C VAL A 247 -6.27 5.99 11.18
N ILE A 248 -7.35 5.47 10.60
CA ILE A 248 -8.44 6.28 10.05
C ILE A 248 -9.11 7.09 11.18
N PRO A 249 -9.21 8.42 11.08
CA PRO A 249 -9.86 9.26 12.09
C PRO A 249 -11.29 8.80 12.39
N GLY A 250 -11.60 8.57 13.67
CA GLY A 250 -12.95 8.21 14.11
C GLY A 250 -13.35 6.74 13.89
N LEU A 251 -12.48 5.89 13.33
CA LEU A 251 -12.77 4.48 13.01
C LEU A 251 -13.36 3.67 14.19
N PHE A 252 -12.91 3.97 15.41
CA PHE A 252 -13.34 3.28 16.63
C PHE A 252 -14.60 3.88 17.27
N ASP A 253 -15.22 4.94 16.70
CA ASP A 253 -16.56 5.36 17.09
C ASP A 253 -17.58 4.27 16.64
N PRO A 254 -18.46 3.78 17.54
CA PRO A 254 -19.45 2.76 17.18
C PRO A 254 -20.41 3.17 16.06
N ARG A 255 -20.50 4.47 15.76
CA ARG A 255 -21.35 5.02 14.71
C ARG A 255 -20.61 5.20 13.37
N PHE A 256 -19.32 4.88 13.30
CA PHE A 256 -18.51 5.01 12.09
C PHE A 256 -19.01 4.06 10.98
N GLY A 257 -19.21 4.59 9.78
CA GLY A 257 -19.66 3.84 8.59
C GLY A 257 -18.95 4.28 7.30
N TRP A 258 -19.45 3.81 6.17
CA TRP A 258 -18.93 4.18 4.84
C TRP A 258 -19.09 5.66 4.54
N GLU A 259 -20.17 6.30 4.99
CA GLU A 259 -20.37 7.74 4.80
C GLU A 259 -19.30 8.55 5.52
N ASP A 260 -18.94 8.14 6.74
CA ASP A 260 -17.86 8.74 7.52
C ASP A 260 -16.50 8.63 6.83
N TYR A 261 -16.17 7.43 6.33
CA TYR A 261 -14.96 7.21 5.55
C TYR A 261 -14.95 8.02 4.24
N ALA A 262 -16.09 8.07 3.53
CA ALA A 262 -16.23 8.87 2.31
C ALA A 262 -16.01 10.37 2.58
N ILE A 263 -16.59 10.89 3.67
CA ILE A 263 -16.43 12.28 4.10
C ILE A 263 -14.97 12.57 4.41
N ASP A 264 -14.28 11.70 5.16
CA ASP A 264 -12.86 11.85 5.48
C ASP A 264 -12.00 11.95 4.21
N VAL A 265 -12.16 10.98 3.30
CA VAL A 265 -11.44 10.92 2.02
C VAL A 265 -11.71 12.15 1.14
N LEU A 266 -12.96 12.58 1.02
CA LEU A 266 -13.35 13.71 0.17
C LEU A 266 -13.01 15.07 0.77
N SER A 267 -12.84 15.14 2.09
CA SER A 267 -12.51 16.36 2.83
C SER A 267 -11.01 16.59 2.90
N THR A 268 -10.21 15.53 2.76
CA THR A 268 -8.76 15.59 2.71
C THR A 268 -8.30 16.41 1.50
N PRO A 269 -7.43 17.44 1.69
CA PRO A 269 -6.83 18.14 0.55
C PRO A 269 -6.14 17.17 -0.39
N LEU A 270 -6.30 17.35 -1.70
CA LEU A 270 -5.66 16.48 -2.68
C LEU A 270 -4.13 16.71 -2.66
N MET A 271 -3.36 15.66 -2.96
CA MET A 271 -1.93 15.86 -3.26
C MET A 271 -1.79 16.65 -4.57
N PHE A 272 -2.54 16.22 -5.58
CA PHE A 272 -2.62 16.86 -6.88
C PHE A 272 -3.98 16.59 -7.51
N ALA A 273 -4.46 17.56 -8.28
CA ALA A 273 -5.63 17.44 -9.12
C ALA A 273 -5.22 16.76 -10.43
N ASP A 274 -6.03 15.79 -10.85
CA ASP A 274 -5.97 15.22 -12.18
C ASP A 274 -7.37 15.26 -12.79
N LEU A 275 -7.51 16.14 -13.79
CA LEU A 275 -8.72 16.44 -14.54
C LEU A 275 -8.60 15.97 -16.00
N THR A 276 -7.55 15.23 -16.35
CA THR A 276 -7.36 14.70 -17.71
C THR A 276 -8.49 13.76 -18.16
N HIS A 277 -9.18 13.16 -17.19
CA HIS A 277 -10.35 12.31 -17.37
C HIS A 277 -11.65 12.98 -16.89
N THR A 278 -11.66 14.31 -16.77
CA THR A 278 -12.84 15.11 -16.43
C THR A 278 -13.36 15.81 -17.69
N PRO A 279 -14.45 15.32 -18.32
CA PRO A 279 -14.90 15.81 -19.63
C PRO A 279 -15.15 17.31 -19.68
N GLU A 280 -15.66 17.90 -18.61
CA GLU A 280 -15.93 19.33 -18.50
C GLU A 280 -14.64 20.16 -18.56
N ALA A 281 -13.60 19.70 -17.86
CA ALA A 281 -12.30 20.37 -17.84
C ALA A 281 -11.61 20.24 -19.19
N VAL A 282 -11.62 19.04 -19.81
CA VAL A 282 -11.06 18.82 -21.15
C VAL A 282 -11.78 19.65 -22.20
N ALA A 283 -13.12 19.69 -22.16
CA ALA A 283 -13.92 20.46 -23.11
C ALA A 283 -13.75 21.98 -22.98
N SER A 284 -13.29 22.48 -21.81
CA SER A 284 -13.00 23.91 -21.62
C SER A 284 -11.78 24.41 -22.40
N GLY A 285 -10.95 23.49 -22.92
CA GLY A 285 -9.68 23.82 -23.56
C GLY A 285 -8.56 24.15 -22.56
N ALA A 286 -8.70 23.72 -21.31
CA ALA A 286 -7.66 23.85 -20.29
C ALA A 286 -6.33 23.24 -20.77
N SER A 287 -5.23 23.93 -20.47
CA SER A 287 -3.89 23.45 -20.77
C SER A 287 -3.53 22.20 -19.95
N PRO A 288 -2.55 21.38 -20.38
CA PRO A 288 -2.10 20.23 -19.60
C PRO A 288 -1.71 20.57 -18.15
N LYS A 289 -1.12 21.75 -17.91
CA LYS A 289 -0.77 22.23 -16.57
C LYS A 289 -1.98 22.65 -15.71
N GLU A 290 -3.11 22.96 -16.34
CA GLU A 290 -4.36 23.24 -15.63
C GLU A 290 -5.11 21.94 -15.33
N LEU A 291 -5.01 20.95 -16.23
CA LEU A 291 -5.61 19.64 -16.06
C LEU A 291 -4.89 18.77 -15.03
N HIS A 292 -3.56 18.91 -14.90
CA HIS A 292 -2.76 18.18 -13.92
C HIS A 292 -1.90 19.16 -13.12
N ARG A 293 -2.24 19.37 -11.84
CA ARG A 293 -1.61 20.38 -10.99
C ARG A 293 -1.58 20.02 -9.50
N PRO A 294 -0.60 20.53 -8.73
CA PRO A 294 -0.65 20.50 -7.27
C PRO A 294 -1.98 21.05 -6.72
N ALA A 295 -2.51 20.41 -5.68
CA ALA A 295 -3.82 20.75 -5.11
C ALA A 295 -3.82 20.75 -3.56
N PHE A 296 -2.75 21.28 -2.97
CA PHE A 296 -2.40 21.08 -1.55
C PHE A 296 -3.39 21.66 -0.53
N ARG A 297 -4.34 22.46 -0.97
CA ARG A 297 -5.36 23.12 -0.12
C ARG A 297 -6.78 22.81 -0.56
N GLU A 298 -6.94 22.24 -1.75
CA GLU A 298 -8.23 22.02 -2.37
C GLU A 298 -8.62 20.56 -2.16
N ASN A 299 -9.83 20.33 -1.67
CA ASN A 299 -10.40 18.98 -1.59
C ASN A 299 -11.12 18.60 -2.89
N ALA A 300 -11.68 17.40 -2.94
CA ALA A 300 -12.35 16.90 -4.14
C ALA A 300 -13.54 17.78 -4.58
N GLY A 301 -14.29 18.36 -3.65
CA GLY A 301 -15.43 19.23 -3.93
C GLY A 301 -15.07 20.57 -4.54
N GLU A 302 -13.82 21.02 -4.36
CA GLU A 302 -13.30 22.27 -4.93
C GLU A 302 -12.65 22.05 -6.31
N VAL A 303 -12.12 20.84 -6.55
CA VAL A 303 -11.42 20.48 -7.80
C VAL A 303 -12.36 19.90 -8.86
N TYR A 304 -13.24 18.98 -8.46
CA TYR A 304 -14.09 18.25 -9.40
C TYR A 304 -15.47 18.91 -9.55
N PRO A 305 -16.10 18.81 -10.73
CA PRO A 305 -17.38 19.47 -11.00
C PRO A 305 -18.50 18.98 -10.10
N ASP A 306 -19.54 19.81 -9.95
CA ASP A 306 -20.74 19.53 -9.15
C ASP A 306 -21.69 18.49 -9.80
N ARG A 307 -21.18 17.26 -9.95
CA ARG A 307 -21.87 16.06 -10.43
C ARG A 307 -21.35 14.83 -9.69
N GLU A 308 -21.91 13.65 -9.95
CA GLU A 308 -21.32 12.39 -9.49
C GLU A 308 -19.91 12.23 -10.08
N LEU A 309 -18.98 11.70 -9.28
CA LEU A 309 -17.62 11.41 -9.72
C LEU A 309 -17.62 10.22 -10.68
N ASN A 310 -16.78 10.29 -11.71
CA ASN A 310 -16.60 9.17 -12.63
C ASN A 310 -15.60 8.14 -12.05
N PRO A 311 -15.50 6.92 -12.63
CA PRO A 311 -14.61 5.88 -12.11
C PRO A 311 -13.14 6.28 -12.00
N TYR A 312 -12.63 7.11 -12.91
CA TYR A 312 -11.25 7.59 -12.84
C TYR A 312 -11.04 8.52 -11.65
N GLU A 313 -11.93 9.51 -11.49
CA GLU A 313 -11.86 10.50 -10.40
C GLU A 313 -11.96 9.82 -9.03
N ILE A 314 -12.85 8.83 -8.87
CA ILE A 314 -12.96 8.01 -7.65
C ILE A 314 -11.64 7.30 -7.35
N ASN A 315 -11.08 6.58 -8.33
CA ASN A 315 -9.85 5.83 -8.13
C ASN A 315 -8.66 6.76 -7.85
N HIS A 316 -8.58 7.90 -8.52
CA HIS A 316 -7.55 8.91 -8.28
C HIS A 316 -7.58 9.38 -6.83
N ILE A 317 -8.73 9.87 -6.34
CA ILE A 317 -8.90 10.37 -4.98
C ILE A 317 -8.52 9.30 -3.94
N ILE A 318 -9.12 8.10 -4.03
CA ILE A 318 -8.86 7.03 -3.05
C ILE A 318 -7.42 6.54 -3.11
N SER A 319 -6.80 6.46 -4.30
CA SER A 319 -5.43 5.95 -4.45
C SER A 319 -4.38 6.81 -3.74
N THR A 320 -4.71 8.05 -3.40
CA THR A 320 -3.84 8.97 -2.66
C THR A 320 -4.05 8.91 -1.14
N HIS A 321 -4.93 8.04 -0.64
CA HIS A 321 -5.04 7.74 0.79
C HIS A 321 -4.22 6.50 1.10
N PHE A 322 -3.50 6.51 2.21
CA PHE A 322 -2.50 5.50 2.55
C PHE A 322 -2.55 5.12 4.04
N ASN A 323 -3.77 5.06 4.61
CA ASN A 323 -3.98 4.56 5.95
C ASN A 323 -3.43 3.12 6.11
N ASP A 324 -3.13 2.73 7.34
CA ASP A 324 -2.57 1.41 7.67
C ASP A 324 -3.40 0.25 7.09
N VAL A 325 -4.73 0.42 7.12
CA VAL A 325 -5.70 -0.36 6.37
C VAL A 325 -6.58 0.58 5.56
N ARG A 326 -6.69 0.34 4.26
CA ARG A 326 -7.42 1.20 3.33
C ARG A 326 -8.70 0.54 2.83
N LEU A 327 -9.79 1.30 2.79
CA LEU A 327 -11.03 0.89 2.14
C LEU A 327 -11.09 1.41 0.71
N LYS A 328 -11.29 0.49 -0.22
CA LYS A 328 -11.69 0.69 -1.62
C LYS A 328 -13.00 -0.06 -1.85
N ASN A 329 -13.19 -0.62 -3.04
CA ASN A 329 -14.17 -1.68 -3.30
C ASN A 329 -13.71 -3.05 -2.76
N PHE A 330 -12.63 -3.08 -1.98
CA PHE A 330 -12.06 -4.16 -1.18
C PHE A 330 -11.29 -3.52 -0.01
N ILE A 331 -10.81 -4.30 0.95
CA ILE A 331 -9.98 -3.83 2.06
C ILE A 331 -8.54 -4.21 1.80
N GLU A 332 -7.63 -3.25 1.89
CA GLU A 332 -6.21 -3.44 1.60
C GLU A 332 -5.39 -3.25 2.89
N LEU A 333 -4.67 -4.28 3.30
CA LEU A 333 -3.75 -4.26 4.43
C LEU A 333 -2.33 -3.97 3.92
N ARG A 334 -1.70 -2.91 4.46
CA ARG A 334 -0.52 -2.26 3.84
C ARG A 334 0.74 -2.27 4.70
N HIS A 335 0.73 -3.02 5.79
CA HIS A 335 1.70 -2.93 6.89
C HIS A 335 3.10 -3.43 6.56
N TRP A 336 3.25 -4.28 5.55
CA TRP A 336 4.42 -5.17 5.45
C TRP A 336 5.46 -4.68 4.46
N ASP A 337 6.72 -4.92 4.82
CA ASP A 337 7.86 -4.79 3.93
C ASP A 337 7.73 -5.75 2.75
N SER A 338 8.51 -5.55 1.69
CA SER A 338 8.59 -6.55 0.61
C SER A 338 9.09 -7.88 1.16
N LEU A 339 8.38 -8.97 0.82
CA LEU A 339 8.65 -10.32 1.29
C LEU A 339 9.04 -11.25 0.15
N PRO A 340 9.98 -12.19 0.39
CA PRO A 340 10.11 -13.40 -0.41
C PRO A 340 8.78 -14.14 -0.55
N ILE A 341 8.59 -14.85 -1.66
CA ILE A 341 7.29 -15.41 -2.03
C ILE A 341 6.72 -16.38 -1.00
N GLU A 342 7.55 -17.18 -0.36
CA GLU A 342 7.15 -18.14 0.67
C GLU A 342 6.64 -17.41 1.92
N ARG A 343 7.26 -16.28 2.28
CA ARG A 343 6.79 -15.44 3.40
C ARG A 343 5.51 -14.69 3.03
N ALA A 344 5.36 -14.25 1.78
CA ALA A 344 4.13 -13.62 1.29
C ALA A 344 2.95 -14.60 1.24
N GLU A 345 3.18 -15.87 0.86
CA GLU A 345 2.19 -16.94 0.94
C GLU A 345 1.79 -17.16 2.40
N ARG A 346 2.76 -17.32 3.30
CA ARG A 346 2.49 -17.52 4.72
C ARG A 346 1.70 -16.35 5.34
N LEU A 347 2.07 -15.13 5.00
CA LEU A 347 1.31 -13.94 5.40
C LEU A 347 -0.15 -14.03 4.90
N THR A 348 -0.34 -14.40 3.64
CA THR A 348 -1.68 -14.55 3.04
C THR A 348 -2.50 -15.63 3.73
N GLU A 349 -1.90 -16.75 4.13
CA GLU A 349 -2.54 -17.79 4.94
C GLU A 349 -3.00 -17.28 6.31
N ILE A 350 -2.15 -16.50 6.99
CA ILE A 350 -2.49 -15.90 8.29
C ILE A 350 -3.65 -14.91 8.12
N ILE A 351 -3.61 -14.04 7.11
CA ILE A 351 -4.71 -13.10 6.82
C ILE A 351 -6.01 -13.87 6.49
N SER A 352 -5.95 -14.91 5.66
CA SER A 352 -7.08 -15.80 5.41
C SER A 352 -7.65 -16.36 6.71
N SER A 353 -6.79 -16.87 7.58
CA SER A 353 -7.16 -17.48 8.85
C SER A 353 -7.82 -16.49 9.80
N LEU A 354 -7.31 -15.26 9.90
CA LEU A 354 -7.80 -14.26 10.84
C LEU A 354 -9.11 -13.59 10.38
N PHE A 355 -9.31 -13.43 9.07
CA PHE A 355 -10.44 -12.65 8.54
C PHE A 355 -11.56 -13.47 7.89
N TYR A 356 -11.28 -14.67 7.40
CA TYR A 356 -12.28 -15.52 6.73
C TYR A 356 -12.69 -16.77 7.52
N ILE A 357 -11.99 -17.11 8.60
CA ILE A 357 -12.45 -18.14 9.56
C ILE A 357 -13.23 -17.44 10.69
N PRO A 358 -14.56 -17.62 10.78
CA PRO A 358 -15.40 -16.89 11.73
C PRO A 358 -14.93 -17.02 13.18
N GLU A 359 -14.53 -18.22 13.62
CA GLU A 359 -14.13 -18.48 15.01
C GLU A 359 -12.87 -17.69 15.41
N ASN A 360 -11.94 -17.50 14.48
CA ASN A 360 -10.73 -16.70 14.73
C ASN A 360 -11.06 -15.22 14.79
N ARG A 361 -11.95 -14.75 13.91
CA ARG A 361 -12.40 -13.37 13.90
C ARG A 361 -13.17 -13.01 15.16
N ASP A 362 -14.16 -13.83 15.56
CA ASP A 362 -14.96 -13.62 16.76
C ASP A 362 -14.08 -13.54 18.02
N ARG A 363 -13.01 -14.33 18.06
CA ARG A 363 -12.00 -14.29 19.13
C ARG A 363 -11.22 -12.98 19.16
N LEU A 364 -10.83 -12.45 17.99
CA LEU A 364 -10.18 -11.13 17.90
C LEU A 364 -11.12 -10.02 18.33
N GLU A 365 -12.35 -10.01 17.82
CA GLU A 365 -13.38 -9.01 18.16
C GLU A 365 -13.66 -9.00 19.67
N SER A 366 -13.77 -10.19 20.28
CA SER A 366 -13.98 -10.32 21.73
C SER A 366 -12.79 -9.84 22.55
N TYR A 367 -11.55 -10.08 22.10
CA TYR A 367 -10.36 -9.68 22.83
C TYR A 367 -10.15 -8.16 22.81
N PHE A 368 -10.46 -7.53 21.68
CA PHE A 368 -10.29 -6.09 21.48
C PHE A 368 -11.59 -5.30 21.70
N ASP A 369 -12.57 -5.87 22.40
CA ASP A 369 -13.78 -5.14 22.77
C ASP A 369 -13.43 -3.88 23.59
N GLY A 370 -13.98 -2.74 23.17
CA GLY A 370 -13.71 -1.44 23.78
C GLY A 370 -12.33 -0.83 23.49
N ILE A 371 -11.54 -1.41 22.57
CA ILE A 371 -10.27 -0.81 22.13
C ILE A 371 -10.51 0.57 21.52
N ARG A 372 -9.57 1.50 21.75
CA ARG A 372 -9.63 2.87 21.22
C ARG A 372 -8.48 3.13 20.27
N GLU A 373 -8.59 4.22 19.50
CA GLU A 373 -7.53 4.67 18.61
C GLU A 373 -6.21 4.91 19.36
N GLU A 374 -6.27 5.48 20.56
CA GLU A 374 -5.07 5.77 21.36
C GLU A 374 -4.34 4.51 21.80
N ASP A 375 -5.07 3.41 22.00
CA ASP A 375 -4.47 2.13 22.38
C ASP A 375 -3.71 1.54 21.19
N VAL A 376 -4.17 1.76 19.95
CA VAL A 376 -3.42 1.41 18.72
C VAL A 376 -2.16 2.26 18.59
N PHE A 377 -2.28 3.58 18.79
CA PHE A 377 -1.11 4.48 18.76
C PHE A 377 -0.08 4.12 19.85
N GLU A 378 -0.52 3.74 21.04
CA GLU A 378 0.36 3.23 22.11
C GLU A 378 1.08 1.96 21.65
N ALA A 379 0.37 0.97 21.12
CA ALA A 379 0.97 -0.28 20.63
C ALA A 379 2.03 -0.03 19.55
N LYS A 380 1.73 0.87 18.59
CA LYS A 380 2.66 1.31 17.54
C LYS A 380 3.91 1.95 18.14
N ALA A 381 3.75 2.88 19.10
CA ALA A 381 4.86 3.54 19.78
C ALA A 381 5.68 2.57 20.64
N ASN A 382 5.02 1.62 21.31
CA ASN A 382 5.63 0.59 22.15
C ASN A 382 6.57 -0.30 21.35
N ILE A 383 6.10 -0.82 20.21
CA ILE A 383 6.91 -1.62 19.28
C ILE A 383 8.09 -0.80 18.76
N GLN A 384 7.84 0.46 18.37
CA GLN A 384 8.88 1.33 17.84
C GLN A 384 9.97 1.66 18.88
N ALA A 385 9.61 1.76 20.16
CA ALA A 385 10.52 2.09 21.24
C ALA A 385 11.30 0.89 21.79
N HIS A 386 10.67 -0.30 21.83
CA HIS A 386 11.20 -1.46 22.56
C HIS A 386 11.55 -2.66 21.67
N GLY A 387 11.16 -2.64 20.39
CA GLY A 387 11.46 -3.71 19.44
C GLY A 387 11.09 -5.09 19.98
N ARG A 388 12.08 -5.99 20.12
CA ARG A 388 11.89 -7.38 20.59
C ARG A 388 11.34 -7.47 22.01
N GLU A 389 11.53 -6.44 22.83
CA GLU A 389 11.08 -6.38 24.23
C GLU A 389 9.73 -5.67 24.38
N SER A 390 9.09 -5.31 23.26
CA SER A 390 7.80 -4.63 23.27
C SER A 390 6.68 -5.48 23.85
N SER A 391 5.69 -4.79 24.43
CA SER A 391 4.47 -5.36 24.98
C SER A 391 3.23 -4.63 24.45
N PRO A 392 2.96 -4.68 23.13
CA PRO A 392 1.81 -3.97 22.55
C PRO A 392 0.51 -4.46 23.19
N TYR A 393 -0.37 -3.51 23.54
CA TYR A 393 -1.60 -3.76 24.30
C TYR A 393 -1.37 -4.50 25.62
N GLY A 394 -0.21 -4.29 26.25
CA GLY A 394 0.14 -4.85 27.55
C GLY A 394 0.55 -6.33 27.54
N GLN A 395 0.69 -6.95 26.37
CA GLN A 395 1.11 -8.34 26.24
C GLN A 395 2.43 -8.47 25.47
N PRO A 396 3.35 -9.37 25.88
CA PRO A 396 4.61 -9.56 25.19
C PRO A 396 4.41 -10.12 23.77
N LEU A 397 5.36 -9.88 22.88
CA LEU A 397 5.28 -10.36 21.50
C LEU A 397 5.07 -11.89 21.38
N GLU A 398 5.63 -12.71 22.27
CA GLU A 398 5.39 -14.16 22.25
C GLU A 398 3.94 -14.54 22.53
N PHE A 399 3.23 -13.80 23.38
CA PHE A 399 1.78 -13.99 23.55
C PHE A 399 1.07 -13.76 22.22
N TRP A 400 1.44 -12.68 21.51
CA TRP A 400 0.83 -12.35 20.22
C TRP A 400 1.14 -13.36 19.13
N LYS A 401 2.33 -13.96 19.17
CA LYS A 401 2.72 -15.02 18.24
C LYS A 401 1.77 -16.21 18.33
N GLU A 402 1.52 -16.69 19.54
CA GLU A 402 0.60 -17.79 19.79
C GLU A 402 -0.85 -17.35 19.51
N PHE A 403 -1.24 -16.19 20.05
CA PHE A 403 -2.61 -15.69 19.94
C PHE A 403 -3.02 -15.42 18.49
N LEU A 404 -2.13 -14.98 17.61
CA LEU A 404 -2.44 -14.71 16.20
C LEU A 404 -2.06 -15.88 15.27
N GLY A 405 -1.55 -17.00 15.81
CA GLY A 405 -1.17 -18.17 15.01
C GLY A 405 0.05 -17.94 14.10
N LEU A 406 1.01 -17.15 14.55
CA LEU A 406 2.20 -16.71 13.81
C LEU A 406 3.35 -17.72 13.87
N GLU A 407 3.02 -19.01 13.72
CA GLU A 407 4.00 -20.07 13.58
C GLU A 407 4.50 -20.19 12.13
N GLY A 408 5.69 -20.73 11.94
CA GLY A 408 6.22 -21.01 10.60
C GLY A 408 6.36 -19.77 9.72
N LEU A 409 6.83 -18.64 10.26
CA LEU A 409 6.98 -17.36 9.55
C LEU A 409 8.08 -17.34 8.49
N LEU A 410 8.90 -18.39 8.42
CA LEU A 410 10.00 -18.54 7.46
C LEU A 410 10.96 -17.33 7.48
N ALA A 411 11.26 -16.84 8.69
CA ALA A 411 12.12 -15.65 8.88
C ALA A 411 13.58 -15.87 8.47
N ASP A 412 13.96 -17.12 8.20
CA ASP A 412 15.25 -17.56 7.69
C ASP A 412 15.34 -17.56 6.15
N ILE A 413 14.26 -17.20 5.44
CA ILE A 413 14.31 -17.01 3.98
C ILE A 413 14.85 -15.61 3.67
N PRO A 414 15.97 -15.49 2.95
CA PRO A 414 16.61 -14.20 2.72
C PRO A 414 15.82 -13.34 1.73
N GLY A 415 15.84 -12.02 1.94
CA GLY A 415 15.29 -11.04 1.00
C GLY A 415 16.10 -10.89 -0.28
N ASP A 416 17.38 -11.28 -0.25
CA ASP A 416 18.28 -11.22 -1.39
C ASP A 416 19.05 -12.54 -1.54
N PRO A 417 18.86 -13.30 -2.64
CA PRO A 417 19.58 -14.55 -2.87
C PRO A 417 21.11 -14.40 -2.92
N ASN A 418 21.64 -13.21 -3.24
CA ASN A 418 23.09 -12.97 -3.25
C ASN A 418 23.65 -12.66 -1.86
N HIS A 419 22.80 -12.34 -0.89
CA HIS A 419 23.17 -12.05 0.50
C HIS A 419 22.35 -12.94 1.47
N PRO A 420 22.53 -14.27 1.42
CA PRO A 420 21.67 -15.22 2.12
C PRO A 420 21.74 -15.14 3.65
N ASP A 421 22.77 -14.48 4.19
CA ASP A 421 22.99 -14.33 5.63
C ASP A 421 22.52 -12.97 6.16
N VAL A 422 21.91 -12.12 5.32
CA VAL A 422 21.47 -10.77 5.69
C VAL A 422 19.97 -10.76 6.02
N PHE A 423 19.67 -10.49 7.29
CA PHE A 423 18.32 -10.36 7.83
C PHE A 423 18.22 -9.11 8.68
N GLN A 424 17.00 -8.63 8.92
CA GLN A 424 16.79 -7.57 9.88
C GLN A 424 16.97 -8.11 11.32
N GLU A 425 17.74 -7.38 12.14
CA GLU A 425 17.96 -7.72 13.54
C GLU A 425 16.70 -7.56 14.44
#